data_AF-A0A950UKY2-F1
#
_entry.id   AF-A0A950UKY2-F1
#
_cell.length_a   1.000
_cell.length_b   1.000
_cell.length_c   1.000
_cell.angle_alpha   90.00
_cell.angle_beta   90.00
_cell.angle_gamma   90.00
#
_symmetry.space_group_name_H-M   'P 1'
#
loop_
_entity.id
_entity.type
_entity.pdbx_description
1 polymer ?
#
loop_
_entity_poly.entity_id
_entity_poly.type
_entity_poly.pdbx_seq_one_letter_code
_entity_poly.pdbx_strand_id
1 'polypeptide(L)'
;MARIDGRVPSGAIEITTGQANRVWYIAGAVPYVLKHYRDPARAANEAAALALLTRHNGPSPRLLAADTEGQPAWTAQSAVQAEPVPADRLLDELADPLATIHAIPGAHFGRLAGATRHPTWRAYLHDRLNLYAHAAPELADCPSRTP
;
A
#
# COMPACT_ATOMS: atom_id res chain seq x y z
N MET A 1 14.18 22.83 -2.05
CA MET A 1 13.32 22.12 -1.09
C MET A 1 14.20 21.54 0.00
N ALA A 2 13.78 21.63 1.27
CA ALA A 2 14.44 20.88 2.34
C ALA A 2 14.33 19.38 2.03
N ARG A 3 15.40 18.62 2.26
CA ARG A 3 15.43 17.17 2.01
C ARG A 3 14.53 16.47 3.04
N ILE A 4 13.58 15.67 2.57
CA ILE A 4 12.77 14.82 3.45
C ILE A 4 13.67 13.69 3.95
N ASP A 5 13.82 13.57 5.26
CA ASP A 5 14.74 12.64 5.93
C ASP A 5 14.03 11.65 6.87
N GLY A 6 12.69 11.63 6.83
CA GLY A 6 11.87 10.72 7.63
C GLY A 6 11.66 11.11 9.08
N ARG A 7 12.26 12.21 9.57
CA ARG A 7 11.97 12.71 10.92
C ARG A 7 10.61 13.37 10.97
N VAL A 8 9.91 13.23 12.09
CA VAL A 8 8.64 13.91 12.34
C VAL A 8 8.95 15.35 12.77
N PRO A 9 8.61 16.38 11.98
CA PRO A 9 8.91 17.76 12.34
C PRO A 9 7.98 18.26 13.46
N SER A 10 8.42 19.31 14.15
CA SER A 10 7.56 20.05 15.09
C SER A 10 6.33 20.61 14.34
N GLY A 11 5.14 20.43 14.90
CA GLY A 11 3.88 20.84 14.28
C GLY A 11 3.28 19.84 13.28
N ALA A 12 3.89 18.66 13.10
CA ALA A 12 3.25 17.56 12.37
C ALA A 12 1.95 17.13 13.07
N ILE A 13 0.90 16.88 12.29
CA ILE A 13 -0.40 16.45 12.80
C ILE A 13 -0.49 14.94 12.65
N GLU A 14 -0.56 14.21 13.76
CA GLU A 14 -0.76 12.76 13.71
C GLU A 14 -2.19 12.44 13.24
N ILE A 15 -2.29 11.64 12.18
CA ILE A 15 -3.56 11.24 11.54
C ILE A 15 -3.72 9.71 11.51
N THR A 16 -3.02 9.02 12.41
CA THR A 16 -3.04 7.55 12.51
C THR A 16 -4.45 7.04 12.76
N THR A 17 -4.99 6.24 11.83
CA THR A 17 -6.26 5.52 11.97
C THR A 17 -5.99 4.00 12.05
N GLY A 18 -5.94 3.43 13.26
CA GLY A 18 -5.68 2.00 13.48
C GLY A 18 -4.20 1.63 13.75
N GLN A 19 -3.90 0.33 13.77
CA GLN A 19 -2.75 -0.22 14.54
C GLN A 19 -1.48 -0.58 13.74
N ALA A 20 -1.45 -0.46 12.40
CA ALA A 20 -0.32 -1.03 11.65
C ALA A 20 0.89 -0.08 11.47
N ASN A 21 0.65 1.21 11.23
CA ASN A 21 1.67 2.20 10.90
C ASN A 21 1.32 3.54 11.56
N ARG A 22 2.32 4.32 11.96
CA ARG A 22 2.07 5.69 12.43
C ARG A 22 2.13 6.66 11.25
N VAL A 23 1.20 7.60 11.20
CA VAL A 23 1.01 8.47 10.04
C VAL A 23 0.85 9.92 10.48
N TRP A 24 1.58 10.82 9.85
CA TRP A 24 1.51 12.26 10.11
C TRP A 24 1.26 13.03 8.82
N TYR A 25 0.39 14.04 8.91
CA TYR A 25 0.29 15.11 7.94
C TYR A 25 1.28 16.21 8.30
N ILE A 26 2.08 16.63 7.33
CA ILE A 26 3.08 17.68 7.47
C ILE A 26 2.66 18.83 6.56
N ALA A 27 2.21 19.91 7.20
CA ALA A 27 1.83 21.14 6.52
C ALA A 27 3.06 21.91 6.01
N GLY A 28 2.85 22.82 5.06
CA GLY A 28 3.89 23.67 4.49
C GLY A 28 3.57 24.07 3.07
N ALA A 29 4.53 24.68 2.38
CA ALA A 29 4.37 25.08 0.97
C ALA A 29 4.11 23.88 0.04
N VAL A 30 4.65 22.72 0.39
CA VAL A 30 4.37 21.43 -0.28
C VAL A 30 3.98 20.44 0.80
N PRO A 31 2.67 20.26 1.08
CA PRO A 31 2.22 19.37 2.13
C PRO A 31 2.45 17.91 1.74
N TYR A 32 2.77 17.08 2.74
CA TYR A 32 3.00 15.66 2.53
C TYR A 32 2.55 14.82 3.73
N VAL A 33 2.37 13.54 3.46
CA VAL A 33 2.08 12.52 4.48
C VAL A 33 3.34 11.72 4.71
N LEU A 34 3.78 11.67 5.97
CA LEU A 34 4.87 10.83 6.43
C LEU A 34 4.28 9.60 7.11
N LYS A 35 4.77 8.41 6.76
CA LYS A 35 4.33 7.15 7.32
C LYS A 35 5.52 6.35 7.84
N HIS A 36 5.47 5.97 9.10
CA HIS A 36 6.46 5.08 9.73
C HIS A 36 5.89 3.68 9.87
N TYR A 37 6.73 2.71 9.53
CA TYR A 37 6.35 1.30 9.49
C TYR A 37 7.08 0.55 10.58
N ARG A 38 6.34 -0.34 11.25
CA ARG A 38 6.94 -1.35 12.13
C ARG A 38 7.61 -2.48 11.32
N ASP A 39 7.06 -2.78 10.15
CA ASP A 39 7.53 -3.82 9.24
C ASP A 39 8.15 -3.19 7.98
N PRO A 40 9.48 -3.23 7.82
CA PRO A 40 10.18 -2.70 6.65
C PRO A 40 9.68 -3.27 5.32
N ALA A 41 9.21 -4.52 5.31
CA ALA A 41 8.65 -5.13 4.10
C ALA A 41 7.41 -4.38 3.60
N ARG A 42 6.60 -3.84 4.53
CA ARG A 42 5.42 -3.03 4.20
C ARG A 42 5.82 -1.68 3.60
N ALA A 43 6.87 -1.05 4.15
CA ALA A 43 7.42 0.19 3.61
C ALA A 43 7.92 -0.01 2.18
N ALA A 44 8.73 -1.06 1.96
CA ALA A 44 9.27 -1.41 0.64
C ALA A 44 8.15 -1.67 -0.38
N ASN A 45 7.14 -2.44 0.01
CA ASN A 45 6.00 -2.73 -0.86
C ASN A 45 5.21 -1.47 -1.24
N GLU A 46 4.93 -0.58 -0.29
CA GLU A 46 4.18 0.65 -0.55
C GLU A 46 4.98 1.64 -1.40
N ALA A 47 6.27 1.80 -1.13
CA ALA A 47 7.16 2.61 -1.98
C ALA A 47 7.19 2.10 -3.43
N ALA A 48 7.31 0.78 -3.63
CA ALA A 48 7.27 0.17 -4.95
C ALA A 48 5.91 0.37 -5.65
N ALA A 49 4.80 0.27 -4.91
CA ALA A 49 3.46 0.50 -5.45
C ALA A 49 3.25 1.95 -5.89
N LEU A 50 3.62 2.93 -5.07
CA LEU A 50 3.50 4.35 -5.41
C LEU A 50 4.40 4.73 -6.58
N ALA A 51 5.62 4.16 -6.65
CA ALA A 51 6.52 4.36 -7.79
C ALA A 51 5.93 3.77 -9.08
N LEU A 52 5.34 2.57 -9.03
CA LEU A 52 4.66 1.95 -10.17
C LEU A 52 3.48 2.81 -10.64
N LEU A 53 2.60 3.24 -9.74
CA LEU A 53 1.45 4.07 -10.07
C LEU A 53 1.90 5.41 -10.66
N THR A 54 2.91 6.06 -10.08
CA THR A 54 3.46 7.32 -10.62
C THR A 54 4.00 7.13 -12.03
N ARG A 55 4.74 6.03 -12.30
CA ARG A 55 5.29 5.72 -13.63
C ARG A 55 4.21 5.56 -14.70
N HIS A 56 3.04 5.07 -14.31
CA HIS A 56 1.92 4.81 -15.23
C HIS A 56 0.83 5.89 -15.17
N ASN A 57 1.09 7.05 -14.55
CA ASN A 57 0.10 8.11 -14.33
C ASN A 57 -1.19 7.60 -13.67
N GLY A 58 -1.07 6.59 -12.81
CA GLY A 58 -2.19 6.04 -12.05
C GLY A 58 -2.70 7.01 -10.98
N PRO A 59 -3.96 6.85 -10.55
CA PRO A 59 -4.57 7.69 -9.51
C PRO A 59 -3.98 7.34 -8.14
N SER A 60 -2.94 8.06 -7.72
CA SER A 60 -2.33 7.89 -6.39
C SER A 60 -1.63 9.15 -5.90
N PRO A 61 -1.37 9.25 -4.58
CA PRO A 61 -0.29 10.10 -4.08
C PRO A 61 1.02 9.78 -4.81
N ARG A 62 1.86 10.79 -5.01
CA ARG A 62 3.22 10.61 -5.53
C ARG A 62 4.17 10.26 -4.39
N LEU A 63 5.05 9.29 -4.61
CA LEU A 63 6.16 9.06 -3.69
C LEU A 63 7.16 10.22 -3.78
N LEU A 64 7.40 10.91 -2.67
CA LEU A 64 8.35 12.02 -2.59
C LEU A 64 9.73 11.54 -2.13
N ALA A 65 9.75 10.65 -1.13
CA ALA A 65 10.95 10.03 -0.59
C ALA A 65 10.58 8.76 0.20
N ALA A 66 11.56 7.89 0.40
CA ALA A 66 11.43 6.75 1.29
C ALA A 66 12.80 6.32 1.82
N ASP A 67 12.79 5.70 2.99
CA ASP A 67 13.87 4.85 3.49
C ASP A 67 13.23 3.55 3.98
N THR A 68 13.37 2.50 3.18
CA THR A 68 12.71 1.21 3.44
C THR A 68 13.55 0.30 4.32
N GLU A 69 14.80 0.67 4.61
CA GLU A 69 15.75 -0.08 5.45
C GLU A 69 16.05 0.63 6.78
N GLY A 70 15.66 1.90 6.89
CA GLY A 70 15.77 2.69 8.11
C GLY A 70 15.03 2.11 9.32
N GLN A 71 15.31 2.68 10.49
CA GLN A 71 14.72 2.30 11.77
C GLN A 71 14.14 3.53 12.47
N PRO A 72 12.82 3.78 12.39
CA PRO A 72 11.83 3.00 11.65
C PRO A 72 11.94 3.19 10.13
N ALA A 73 11.49 2.20 9.36
CA ALA A 73 11.34 2.35 7.92
C ALA A 73 10.21 3.36 7.64
N TRP A 74 10.33 4.15 6.57
CA TRP A 74 9.39 5.23 6.30
C TRP A 74 9.18 5.52 4.81
N THR A 75 8.01 6.11 4.52
CA THR A 75 7.68 6.70 3.22
C THR A 75 7.13 8.11 3.43
N ALA A 76 7.40 8.99 2.47
CA ALA A 76 6.82 10.32 2.38
C ALA A 76 6.13 10.45 1.02
N GLN A 77 4.85 10.81 1.03
CA GLN A 77 4.02 10.89 -0.15
C GLN A 77 3.29 12.23 -0.23
N SER A 78 3.00 12.72 -1.43
CA SER A 78 2.26 13.97 -1.60
C SER A 78 0.93 13.91 -0.85
N ALA A 79 0.57 14.97 -0.13
CA ALA A 79 -0.75 15.05 0.45
C ALA A 79 -1.81 15.14 -0.67
N VAL A 80 -2.88 14.36 -0.54
CA VAL A 80 -4.04 14.43 -1.42
C VAL A 80 -5.17 15.06 -0.62
N GLN A 81 -5.64 16.20 -1.09
CA GLN A 81 -6.89 16.82 -0.63
C GLN A 81 -7.87 16.67 -1.78
N ALA A 82 -8.76 15.69 -1.65
CA ALA A 82 -9.81 15.42 -2.62
C ALA A 82 -11.15 15.50 -1.91
N GLU A 83 -12.16 15.99 -2.63
CA GLU A 83 -13.54 15.94 -2.17
C GLU A 83 -13.97 14.48 -2.02
N PRO A 84 -14.57 14.08 -0.88
CA PRO A 84 -15.12 12.74 -0.73
C PRO A 84 -16.16 12.44 -1.80
N VAL A 85 -16.11 11.25 -2.39
CA VAL A 85 -17.10 10.81 -3.35
C VAL A 85 -18.40 10.45 -2.61
N PRO A 86 -19.56 11.02 -2.99
CA PRO A 86 -20.86 10.60 -2.45
C PRO A 86 -21.12 9.10 -2.65
N ALA A 87 -21.74 8.46 -1.66
CA ALA A 87 -21.90 7.01 -1.65
C ALA A 87 -22.70 6.46 -2.84
N ASP A 88 -23.69 7.22 -3.32
CA ASP A 88 -24.52 6.90 -4.49
C ASP A 88 -23.76 6.98 -5.82
N ARG A 89 -22.61 7.68 -5.85
CA ARG A 89 -21.75 7.81 -7.04
C ARG A 89 -20.47 6.96 -6.96
N LEU A 90 -20.20 6.32 -5.83
CA LEU A 90 -18.92 5.66 -5.57
C LEU A 90 -18.58 4.59 -6.61
N LEU A 91 -19.55 3.76 -7.00
CA LEU A 91 -19.30 2.68 -7.97
C LEU A 91 -18.95 3.22 -9.35
N ASP A 92 -19.64 4.26 -9.79
CA ASP A 92 -19.41 4.89 -11.09
C ASP A 92 -18.04 5.58 -11.13
N GLU A 93 -17.70 6.33 -10.07
CA GLU A 93 -16.43 7.05 -9.95
C GLU A 93 -15.23 6.12 -9.73
N LEU A 94 -15.44 4.90 -9.24
CA LEU A 94 -14.37 3.93 -8.98
C LEU A 94 -13.97 3.12 -10.22
N ALA A 95 -14.86 3.01 -11.21
CA ALA A 95 -14.64 2.19 -12.40
C ALA A 95 -13.38 2.58 -13.18
N ASP A 96 -13.23 3.86 -13.50
CA ASP A 96 -12.09 4.37 -14.28
C ASP A 96 -10.74 4.26 -13.53
N PRO A 97 -10.64 4.66 -12.24
CA PRO A 97 -9.44 4.42 -11.44
C PRO A 97 -9.03 2.95 -11.38
N LEU A 98 -9.98 2.04 -11.16
CA LEU A 98 -9.69 0.60 -11.11
C LEU A 98 -9.24 0.05 -12.46
N ALA A 99 -9.93 0.44 -13.55
CA ALA A 99 -9.54 0.05 -14.90
C ALA A 99 -8.11 0.52 -15.22
N THR A 100 -7.78 1.75 -14.85
CA THR A 100 -6.43 2.33 -15.01
C THR A 100 -5.38 1.52 -14.26
N ILE A 101 -5.64 1.17 -13.01
CA ILE A 101 -4.70 0.37 -12.18
C ILE A 101 -4.55 -1.05 -12.75
N HIS A 102 -5.66 -1.69 -13.14
CA HIS A 102 -5.64 -3.05 -13.68
C HIS A 102 -4.99 -3.15 -15.07
N ALA A 103 -4.96 -2.06 -15.84
CA ALA A 103 -4.30 -2.00 -17.14
C ALA A 103 -2.77 -1.90 -17.05
N ILE A 104 -2.19 -1.69 -15.86
CA ILE A 104 -0.73 -1.60 -15.69
C ILE A 104 -0.09 -2.95 -16.04
N PRO A 105 0.78 -3.01 -17.07
CA PRO A 105 1.35 -4.26 -17.51
C PRO A 105 2.41 -4.78 -16.53
N GLY A 106 2.52 -6.11 -16.44
CA GLY A 106 3.57 -6.78 -15.68
C GLY A 106 3.04 -7.84 -14.71
N ALA A 107 3.97 -8.62 -14.15
CA ALA A 107 3.67 -9.67 -13.18
C ALA A 107 3.59 -9.08 -11.75
N HIS A 108 2.55 -8.29 -11.49
CA HIS A 108 2.34 -7.58 -10.22
C HIS A 108 1.50 -8.42 -9.24
N PHE A 109 1.94 -9.64 -8.96
CA PHE A 109 1.20 -10.57 -8.10
C PHE A 109 1.60 -10.42 -6.63
N GLY A 110 0.62 -10.23 -5.76
CA GLY A 110 0.85 -10.15 -4.31
C GLY A 110 1.63 -8.90 -3.91
N ARG A 111 2.85 -9.09 -3.39
CA ARG A 111 3.74 -7.99 -2.95
C ARG A 111 4.72 -7.63 -4.07
N LEU A 112 4.88 -6.33 -4.34
CA LEU A 112 5.81 -5.81 -5.36
C LEU A 112 7.27 -5.81 -4.88
N ALA A 113 7.47 -5.63 -3.57
CA ALA A 113 8.76 -5.60 -2.90
C ALA A 113 8.60 -6.00 -1.42
N GLY A 114 9.73 -6.21 -0.74
CA GLY A 114 9.76 -6.56 0.69
C GLY A 114 9.31 -7.99 1.02
N ALA A 115 8.89 -8.77 0.02
CA ALA A 115 8.52 -10.17 0.19
C ALA A 115 8.90 -10.99 -1.05
N THR A 116 8.77 -12.31 -0.94
CA THR A 116 8.96 -13.24 -2.05
C THR A 116 8.12 -12.85 -3.24
N ARG A 117 8.77 -12.75 -4.41
CA ARG A 117 8.10 -12.51 -5.69
C ARG A 117 7.64 -13.84 -6.27
N HIS A 118 6.45 -13.83 -6.86
CA HIS A 118 5.91 -15.01 -7.54
C HIS A 118 5.94 -14.80 -9.05
N PRO A 119 6.42 -15.78 -9.83
CA PRO A 119 6.52 -15.63 -11.28
C PRO A 119 5.15 -15.68 -11.98
N THR A 120 4.13 -16.23 -11.32
CA THR A 120 2.77 -16.34 -11.85
C THR A 120 1.73 -16.10 -10.76
N TRP A 121 0.53 -15.68 -11.16
CA TRP A 121 -0.64 -15.59 -10.28
C TRP A 121 -0.95 -16.92 -9.58
N ARG A 122 -0.86 -18.04 -10.32
CA ARG A 122 -1.06 -19.38 -9.77
C ARG A 122 -0.06 -19.66 -8.65
N ALA A 123 1.24 -19.39 -8.87
CA ALA A 123 2.26 -19.61 -7.86
C ALA A 123 2.01 -18.78 -6.58
N TYR A 124 1.55 -17.54 -6.74
CA TYR A 124 1.14 -16.72 -5.60
C TYR A 124 -0.05 -17.31 -4.84
N LEU A 125 -1.12 -17.70 -5.55
CA LEU A 125 -2.30 -18.28 -4.91
C LEU A 125 -1.98 -19.57 -4.16
N HIS A 126 -1.18 -20.47 -4.75
CA HIS A 126 -0.78 -21.70 -4.09
C HIS A 126 0.02 -21.43 -2.81
N ASP A 127 0.96 -20.49 -2.83
CA ASP A 127 1.71 -20.08 -1.64
C ASP A 127 0.78 -19.58 -0.52
N ARG A 128 -0.19 -18.72 -0.87
CA ARG A 128 -1.17 -18.20 0.10
C ARG A 128 -2.08 -19.28 0.66
N LEU A 129 -2.58 -20.19 -0.18
CA LEU A 129 -3.41 -21.30 0.24
C LEU A 129 -2.65 -22.26 1.16
N ASN A 130 -1.39 -22.57 0.82
CA ASN A 130 -0.52 -23.37 1.67
C ASN A 130 -0.32 -22.71 3.04
N LEU A 131 -0.06 -21.40 3.08
CA LEU A 131 0.09 -20.67 4.33
C LEU A 131 -1.19 -20.73 5.18
N TYR A 132 -2.38 -20.59 4.57
CA TYR A 132 -3.65 -20.73 5.29
C TYR A 132 -3.88 -22.15 5.81
N ALA A 133 -3.61 -23.17 4.99
CA ALA A 133 -3.73 -24.56 5.41
C ALA A 133 -2.78 -24.92 6.58
N HIS A 134 -1.59 -24.31 6.65
CA HIS A 134 -0.69 -24.50 7.79
C HIS A 134 -1.11 -23.69 9.03
N ALA A 135 -1.66 -22.49 8.84
CA ALA A 135 -2.08 -21.63 9.94
C ALA A 135 -3.41 -22.06 10.58
N ALA A 136 -4.26 -22.72 9.81
CA ALA A 136 -5.58 -23.18 10.21
C ALA A 136 -5.86 -24.59 9.62
N PRO A 137 -5.11 -25.61 10.07
CA PRO A 137 -5.25 -26.98 9.55
C PRO A 137 -6.68 -27.53 9.67
N GLU A 138 -7.43 -27.09 10.68
CA GLU A 138 -8.83 -27.48 10.92
C GLU A 138 -9.79 -27.05 9.81
N LEU A 139 -9.45 -26.04 8.99
CA LEU A 139 -10.28 -25.60 7.87
C LEU A 139 -10.11 -26.50 6.63
N ALA A 140 -9.05 -27.31 6.58
CA ALA A 140 -8.80 -28.23 5.47
C ALA A 140 -9.72 -29.47 5.51
N ASP A 141 -10.21 -29.84 6.70
CA ASP A 141 -11.02 -31.04 6.93
C ASP A 141 -12.53 -30.77 6.94
N CYS A 142 -12.99 -29.58 6.52
CA CYS A 142 -14.43 -29.33 6.43
C CYS A 142 -15.04 -30.23 5.34
N PRO A 143 -15.84 -31.26 5.68
CA PRO A 143 -16.40 -32.14 4.67
C PRO A 143 -17.32 -31.29 3.80
N SER A 144 -17.09 -31.31 2.50
CA SER A 144 -18.02 -30.78 1.50
C SER A 144 -19.41 -31.31 1.84
N ARG A 145 -20.30 -30.44 2.33
CA ARG A 145 -21.72 -30.74 2.35
C ARG A 145 -22.18 -30.80 0.90
N THR A 146 -22.10 -31.99 0.32
CA THR A 146 -22.81 -32.31 -0.92
C THR A 146 -24.30 -32.30 -0.60
N PRO A 147 -25.16 -31.65 -1.40
CA PRO A 147 -26.61 -31.69 -1.23
C PRO A 147 -27.16 -33.12 -1.44
#